data_AF-A0A2N3C8E8-F1
#
_entry.id   AF-A0A2N3C8E8-F1
#
_cell.length_a   1.000
_cell.length_b   1.000
_cell.length_c   1.000
_cell.angle_alpha   90.00
_cell.angle_beta   90.00
_cell.angle_gamma   90.00
#
_symmetry.space_group_name_H-M   'P 1'
#
loop_
_entity.id
_entity.type
_entity.pdbx_description
1 polymer ?
#
loop_
_entity_poly.entity_id
_entity_poly.type
_entity_poly.pdbx_seq_one_letter_code
_entity_poly.pdbx_strand_id
1 'polypeptide(L)'
;MTSVDGSDAGTAADFYGFSRIIETAATTGPIVIFICHVNSNGYESLNAGIQLDPNSTYGEKPERTPRILTLTGVLTIDGKKQSERFRYHPASSKIVPFDRKVARRLYNAAVTNSEISIKVQGKTYDLEIPVRNSAFTSFAKTCPVTNGGKFDYSIFDHILTPS
;
A
#
# COMPACT_ATOMS: atom_id res chain seq x y z
N MET A 1 -33.12 -12.97 -20.20
CA MET A 1 -32.45 -12.26 -21.31
C MET A 1 -32.98 -10.84 -21.30
N THR A 2 -32.27 -9.93 -20.65
CA THR A 2 -32.58 -8.50 -20.66
C THR A 2 -31.68 -7.86 -21.70
N SER A 3 -32.28 -7.41 -22.80
CA SER A 3 -31.60 -6.63 -23.83
C SER A 3 -31.26 -5.26 -23.24
N VAL A 4 -29.99 -4.89 -23.29
CA VAL A 4 -29.54 -3.53 -22.98
C VAL A 4 -29.63 -2.76 -24.29
N ASP A 5 -30.54 -1.79 -24.33
CA ASP A 5 -30.68 -0.88 -25.45
C ASP A 5 -29.50 0.10 -25.44
N GLY A 6 -28.67 0.05 -26.47
CA GLY A 6 -27.40 0.76 -26.59
C GLY A 6 -27.56 2.23 -26.97
N SER A 7 -28.48 2.95 -26.33
CA SER A 7 -28.86 4.32 -26.71
C SER A 7 -28.59 5.37 -25.62
N ASP A 8 -27.85 5.03 -24.57
CA ASP A 8 -27.24 6.00 -23.66
C ASP A 8 -25.73 5.84 -23.72
N ALA A 9 -25.09 6.64 -24.58
CA ALA A 9 -23.65 6.85 -24.50
C ALA A 9 -23.40 7.73 -23.27
N GLY A 10 -23.53 7.10 -22.09
CA GLY A 10 -23.34 7.74 -20.81
C GLY A 10 -22.03 8.53 -20.83
N THR A 11 -22.13 9.79 -20.43
CA THR A 11 -20.99 10.65 -20.13
C THR A 11 -19.95 9.87 -19.32
N ALA A 12 -18.66 10.11 -19.60
CA ALA A 12 -17.47 9.49 -19.01
C ALA A 12 -17.67 8.81 -17.65
N ALA A 13 -17.09 7.62 -17.46
CA ALA A 13 -17.22 6.81 -16.24
C ALA A 13 -17.35 7.65 -14.94
N ASP A 14 -18.50 7.58 -14.27
CA ASP A 14 -18.78 8.27 -12.99
C ASP A 14 -17.92 7.78 -11.82
N PHE A 15 -17.01 6.83 -12.08
CA PHE A 15 -16.08 6.26 -11.12
C PHE A 15 -14.64 6.42 -11.61
N TYR A 16 -13.85 7.19 -10.88
CA TYR A 16 -12.40 7.27 -11.06
C TYR A 16 -11.70 6.98 -9.73
N GLY A 17 -10.55 6.31 -9.81
CA GLY A 17 -9.75 5.92 -8.66
C GLY A 17 -8.28 6.11 -8.98
N PHE A 18 -7.53 6.58 -7.99
CA PHE A 18 -6.10 6.76 -8.06
C PHE A 18 -5.44 5.92 -6.97
N SER A 19 -4.41 5.16 -7.35
CA SER A 19 -3.54 4.46 -6.40
C SER A 19 -2.10 4.87 -6.62
N ARG A 20 -1.44 5.36 -5.56
CA ARG A 20 0.01 5.60 -5.56
C ARG A 20 0.70 4.62 -4.66
N ILE A 21 1.80 4.07 -5.13
CA ILE A 21 2.62 3.11 -4.40
C ILE A 21 4.00 3.73 -4.19
N ILE A 22 4.57 3.54 -3.00
CA ILE A 22 5.99 3.81 -2.73
C ILE A 22 6.58 2.66 -1.92
N GLU A 23 7.77 2.25 -2.31
CA GLU A 23 8.59 1.23 -1.65
C GLU A 23 10.05 1.66 -1.64
N THR A 24 10.88 0.99 -0.84
CA THR A 24 12.33 1.24 -0.84
C THR A 24 12.98 0.63 -2.09
N ALA A 25 14.08 1.24 -2.54
CA ALA A 25 14.93 0.67 -3.59
C ALA A 25 15.98 -0.30 -3.04
N ALA A 26 16.17 -0.32 -1.71
CA ALA A 26 17.02 -1.32 -1.07
C ALA A 26 16.30 -2.68 -1.07
N THR A 27 17.08 -3.75 -1.27
CA THR A 27 16.57 -5.12 -1.48
C THR A 27 17.28 -6.12 -0.58
N THR A 28 17.96 -5.65 0.48
CA THR A 28 18.76 -6.52 1.35
C THR A 28 17.93 -7.27 2.39
N GLY A 29 16.72 -6.78 2.70
CA GLY A 29 15.78 -7.38 3.63
C GLY A 29 14.32 -7.14 3.23
N PRO A 30 13.37 -7.56 4.09
CA PRO A 30 11.95 -7.31 3.85
C PRO A 30 11.62 -5.83 3.71
N ILE A 31 10.85 -5.49 2.67
CA ILE A 31 10.53 -4.10 2.34
C ILE A 31 9.10 -3.75 2.74
N VAL A 32 8.91 -2.53 3.23
CA VAL A 32 7.59 -1.93 3.46
C VAL A 32 7.14 -1.19 2.22
N ILE A 33 5.91 -1.45 1.80
CA ILE A 33 5.25 -0.86 0.65
C ILE A 33 4.06 -0.05 1.15
N PHE A 34 4.03 1.26 0.90
CA PHE A 34 2.86 2.09 1.17
C PHE A 34 2.01 2.24 -0.07
N ILE A 35 0.69 2.13 0.11
CA ILE A 35 -0.29 2.29 -0.96
C ILE A 35 -1.31 3.32 -0.51
N CYS A 36 -1.37 4.44 -1.20
CA CYS A 36 -2.44 5.41 -1.05
C CYS A 36 -3.50 5.15 -2.11
N HIS A 37 -4.77 5.07 -1.72
CA HIS A 37 -5.89 4.93 -2.65
C HIS A 37 -6.91 6.03 -2.36
N VAL A 38 -7.29 6.76 -3.40
CA VAL A 38 -8.37 7.76 -3.41
C VAL A 38 -9.34 7.41 -4.54
N ASN A 39 -10.66 7.53 -4.32
CA ASN A 39 -11.65 7.39 -5.39
C ASN A 39 -12.64 8.56 -5.43
N SER A 40 -13.41 8.63 -6.51
CA SER A 40 -14.41 9.67 -6.78
C SER A 40 -15.55 9.73 -5.76
N ASN A 41 -15.74 8.68 -4.95
CA ASN A 41 -16.72 8.64 -3.85
C ASN A 41 -16.16 9.26 -2.55
N GLY A 42 -14.98 9.87 -2.59
CA GLY A 42 -14.32 10.45 -1.42
C GLY A 42 -13.71 9.43 -0.47
N TYR A 43 -13.58 8.16 -0.88
CA TYR A 43 -12.87 7.17 -0.08
C TYR A 43 -11.37 7.38 -0.22
N GLU A 44 -10.72 7.66 0.91
CA GLU A 44 -9.28 7.85 1.02
C GLU A 44 -8.69 6.82 1.99
N SER A 45 -7.61 6.15 1.60
CA SER A 45 -6.95 5.18 2.48
C SER A 45 -5.45 5.11 2.28
N LEU A 46 -4.75 4.94 3.39
CA LEU A 46 -3.35 4.52 3.44
C LEU A 46 -3.31 3.06 3.88
N ASN A 47 -2.73 2.22 3.04
CA ASN A 47 -2.49 0.81 3.31
C ASN A 47 -0.99 0.55 3.31
N ALA A 48 -0.59 -0.55 3.96
CA ALA A 48 0.78 -1.02 3.95
C ALA A 48 0.82 -2.50 3.59
N GLY A 49 1.80 -2.89 2.79
CA GLY A 49 2.22 -4.27 2.61
C GLY A 49 3.65 -4.43 3.11
N ILE A 50 4.01 -5.64 3.51
CA ILE A 50 5.40 -6.00 3.79
C ILE A 50 5.72 -7.19 2.89
N GLN A 51 6.77 -7.04 2.10
CA GLN A 51 7.28 -8.05 1.20
C GLN A 51 8.42 -8.77 1.91
N LEU A 52 8.20 -10.01 2.37
CA LEU A 52 9.19 -10.73 3.20
C LEU A 52 10.39 -11.24 2.42
N ASP A 53 10.20 -11.57 1.14
CA ASP A 53 11.31 -11.84 0.21
C ASP A 53 11.31 -10.74 -0.86
N PRO A 54 12.25 -9.78 -0.82
CA PRO A 54 12.30 -8.68 -1.78
C PRO A 54 12.58 -9.14 -3.22
N ASN A 55 13.10 -10.36 -3.42
CA ASN A 55 13.44 -10.90 -4.74
C ASN A 55 12.35 -11.78 -5.36
N SER A 56 11.16 -11.82 -4.74
CA SER A 56 10.04 -12.61 -5.23
C SER A 56 9.59 -12.16 -6.63
N THR A 57 9.67 -13.05 -7.62
CA THR A 57 9.23 -12.82 -9.01
C THR A 57 7.74 -13.05 -9.25
N TYR A 58 6.94 -13.36 -8.21
CA TYR A 58 5.51 -13.68 -8.36
C TYR A 58 4.71 -12.61 -9.15
N GLY A 59 5.08 -11.33 -9.02
CA GLY A 59 4.42 -10.23 -9.75
C GLY A 59 4.48 -10.38 -11.27
N GLU A 60 5.48 -11.09 -11.81
CA GLU A 60 5.65 -11.33 -13.24
C GLU A 60 4.70 -12.41 -13.78
N LYS A 61 4.31 -13.37 -12.92
CA LYS A 61 3.46 -14.51 -13.28
C LYS A 61 2.47 -14.82 -12.14
N PRO A 62 1.46 -13.97 -11.94
CA PRO A 62 0.49 -14.19 -10.88
C PRO A 62 -0.37 -15.42 -11.17
N GLU A 63 -0.65 -16.21 -10.13
CA GLU A 63 -1.62 -17.29 -10.19
C GLU A 63 -3.04 -16.72 -10.31
N ARG A 64 -3.93 -17.40 -11.06
CA ARG A 64 -5.33 -16.98 -11.23
C ARG A 64 -6.12 -16.94 -9.92
N THR A 65 -5.75 -17.76 -8.93
CA THR A 65 -6.43 -17.86 -7.65
C THR A 65 -5.41 -17.80 -6.51
N PRO A 66 -5.12 -16.61 -5.94
CA PRO A 66 -4.12 -16.49 -4.89
C PRO A 66 -4.61 -17.17 -3.61
N ARG A 67 -3.76 -18.04 -3.05
CA ARG A 67 -4.03 -18.65 -1.73
C ARG A 67 -3.67 -17.67 -0.63
N ILE A 68 -4.68 -17.14 0.06
CA ILE A 68 -4.49 -16.22 1.19
C ILE A 68 -4.60 -16.98 2.52
N LEU A 69 -3.57 -16.86 3.34
CA LEU A 69 -3.51 -17.40 4.70
C LEU A 69 -3.61 -16.26 5.73
N THR A 70 -3.80 -16.62 6.99
CA THR A 70 -3.64 -15.68 8.11
C THR A 70 -2.34 -15.98 8.84
N LEU A 71 -1.60 -14.93 9.19
CA LEU A 71 -0.38 -15.00 9.97
C LEU A 71 -0.45 -14.01 11.14
N THR A 72 0.12 -14.38 12.27
CA THR A 72 0.35 -13.47 13.40
C THR A 72 1.82 -13.16 13.49
N GLY A 73 2.15 -11.88 13.66
CA GLY A 73 3.51 -11.40 13.82
C GLY A 73 3.63 -10.42 14.98
N VAL A 74 4.84 -10.25 15.50
CA VAL A 74 5.14 -9.18 16.46
C VAL A 74 5.87 -8.08 15.72
N LEU A 75 5.21 -6.93 15.58
CA LEU A 75 5.80 -5.72 15.03
C LEU A 75 6.45 -4.93 16.16
N THR A 76 7.71 -4.54 15.98
CA THR A 76 8.44 -3.67 16.90
C THR A 76 8.72 -2.36 16.18
N ILE A 77 8.26 -1.24 16.74
CA ILE A 77 8.55 0.11 16.25
C ILE A 77 9.10 0.88 17.44
N ASP A 78 10.31 1.43 17.33
CA ASP A 78 10.99 2.15 18.42
C ASP A 78 11.02 1.35 19.74
N GLY A 79 11.35 0.06 19.65
CA GLY A 79 11.39 -0.86 20.79
C GLY A 79 10.01 -1.29 21.32
N LYS A 80 8.90 -0.67 20.89
CA LYS A 80 7.54 -1.04 21.31
C LYS A 80 7.03 -2.22 20.51
N LYS A 81 6.81 -3.35 21.19
CA LYS A 81 6.30 -4.59 20.61
C LYS A 81 4.78 -4.60 20.60
N GLN A 82 4.18 -4.99 19.47
CA GLN A 82 2.76 -5.22 19.35
C GLN A 82 2.47 -6.45 18.48
N SER A 83 1.55 -7.30 18.95
CA SER A 83 1.07 -8.44 18.17
C SER A 83 0.07 -7.97 17.13
N GLU A 84 0.28 -8.39 15.88
CA GLU A 84 -0.51 -7.98 14.73
C GLU A 84 -0.91 -9.18 13.89
N ARG A 85 -2.09 -9.11 13.29
CA ARG A 85 -2.58 -10.11 12.34
C ARG A 85 -2.40 -9.61 10.92
N PHE A 86 -2.02 -10.53 10.03
CA PHE A 86 -1.76 -10.25 8.62
C PHE A 86 -2.47 -11.26 7.71
N ARG A 87 -2.95 -10.78 6.56
CA ARG A 87 -3.20 -11.63 5.39
C ARG A 87 -1.85 -11.96 4.78
N TYR A 88 -1.57 -13.23 4.56
CA TYR A 88 -0.31 -13.71 4.01
C TYR A 88 -0.56 -14.38 2.68
N HIS A 89 0.16 -13.95 1.65
CA HIS A 89 0.17 -14.57 0.35
C HIS A 89 1.52 -15.28 0.16
N PRO A 90 1.57 -16.62 0.29
CA PRO A 90 2.84 -17.37 0.34
C PRO A 90 3.67 -17.28 -0.93
N ALA A 91 3.02 -17.36 -2.10
CA ALA A 91 3.73 -17.39 -3.38
C ALA A 91 4.45 -16.07 -3.67
N SER A 92 3.91 -14.94 -3.21
CA SER A 92 4.58 -13.64 -3.32
C SER A 92 5.25 -13.19 -2.04
N SER A 93 5.35 -14.05 -1.01
CA SER A 93 5.86 -13.73 0.33
C SER A 93 5.34 -12.42 0.97
N LYS A 94 4.16 -11.94 0.54
CA LYS A 94 3.63 -10.62 0.94
C LYS A 94 2.68 -10.78 2.10
N ILE A 95 2.83 -9.94 3.11
CA ILE A 95 1.88 -9.82 4.21
C ILE A 95 1.22 -8.45 4.19
N VAL A 96 -0.08 -8.39 4.49
CA VAL A 96 -0.86 -7.15 4.57
C VAL A 96 -1.57 -7.13 5.92
N PRO A 97 -1.39 -6.08 6.76
CA PRO A 97 -2.05 -6.00 8.05
C PRO A 97 -3.58 -6.01 7.91
N PHE A 98 -4.26 -6.65 8.86
CA PHE A 98 -5.72 -6.54 8.97
C PHE A 98 -6.15 -5.17 9.49
N ASP A 99 -5.45 -4.63 10.49
CA ASP A 99 -5.74 -3.31 11.06
C ASP A 99 -5.09 -2.20 10.24
N ARG A 100 -5.91 -1.29 9.72
CA ARG A 100 -5.46 -0.11 8.96
C ARG A 100 -4.59 0.82 9.80
N LYS A 101 -4.72 0.82 11.13
CA LYS A 101 -3.85 1.61 12.04
C LYS A 101 -2.39 1.19 11.94
N VAL A 102 -2.11 -0.06 11.56
CA VAL A 102 -0.74 -0.56 11.35
C VAL A 102 -0.06 0.24 10.25
N ALA A 103 -0.75 0.50 9.13
CA ALA A 103 -0.20 1.28 8.02
C ALA A 103 0.19 2.70 8.46
N ARG A 104 -0.66 3.35 9.27
CA ARG A 104 -0.37 4.68 9.82
C ARG A 104 0.83 4.68 10.77
N ARG A 105 0.99 3.66 11.61
CA ARG A 105 2.17 3.56 12.49
C ARG A 105 3.45 3.33 11.69
N LEU A 106 3.43 2.45 10.69
CA LEU A 106 4.57 2.23 9.80
C LEU A 106 4.94 3.51 9.04
N TYR A 107 3.95 4.25 8.54
CA TYR A 107 4.19 5.53 7.86
C TYR A 107 4.79 6.57 8.80
N ASN A 108 4.25 6.72 10.01
CA ASN A 108 4.81 7.66 10.99
C ASN A 108 6.26 7.29 11.33
N ALA A 109 6.54 6.00 11.48
CA ALA A 109 7.89 5.50 11.71
C ALA A 109 8.84 5.82 10.54
N ALA A 110 8.36 5.80 9.29
CA ALA A 110 9.13 6.31 8.14
C ALA A 110 9.39 7.82 8.21
N VAL A 111 8.41 8.60 8.69
CA VAL A 111 8.56 10.05 8.87
C VAL A 111 9.59 10.38 9.95
N THR A 112 9.63 9.60 11.04
CA THR A 112 10.53 9.79 12.18
C THR A 112 11.86 9.05 12.06
N ASN A 113 12.08 8.30 10.98
CA ASN A 113 13.25 7.45 10.79
C ASN A 113 13.47 6.44 11.94
N SER A 114 12.36 5.88 12.41
CA SER A 114 12.32 4.88 13.49
C SER A 114 12.81 3.52 13.00
N GLU A 115 13.48 2.79 13.89
CA GLU A 115 13.83 1.39 13.63
C GLU A 115 12.57 0.52 13.70
N ILE A 116 12.41 -0.36 12.71
CA ILE A 116 11.28 -1.27 12.64
C ILE A 116 11.77 -2.69 12.39
N SER A 117 11.26 -3.63 13.18
CA SER A 117 11.44 -5.05 12.92
C SER A 117 10.14 -5.81 13.06
N ILE A 118 10.06 -6.95 12.40
CA ILE A 118 8.93 -7.86 12.50
C ILE A 118 9.42 -9.27 12.82
N LYS A 119 8.78 -9.92 13.80
CA LYS A 119 8.95 -11.34 14.07
C LYS A 119 7.75 -12.11 13.50
N VAL A 120 8.00 -12.94 12.50
CA VAL A 120 7.00 -13.82 11.85
C VAL A 120 7.58 -15.20 11.61
N GLN A 121 6.78 -16.25 11.78
CA GLN A 121 7.21 -17.64 11.57
C GLN A 121 8.51 -18.01 12.30
N GLY A 122 8.72 -17.47 13.50
CA GLY A 122 9.91 -17.73 14.32
C GLY A 122 11.15 -16.94 13.93
N LYS A 123 11.15 -16.21 12.80
CA LYS A 123 12.26 -15.38 12.33
C LYS A 123 11.98 -13.90 12.60
N THR A 124 13.02 -13.15 12.93
CA THR A 124 12.97 -11.69 13.10
C THR A 124 13.67 -11.05 11.91
N TYR A 125 13.06 -10.01 11.36
CA TYR A 125 13.59 -9.26 10.23
C TYR A 125 13.57 -7.78 10.56
N ASP A 126 14.65 -7.08 10.24
CA ASP A 126 14.65 -5.62 10.20
C ASP A 126 13.99 -5.20 8.89
N LEU A 127 13.03 -4.28 9.01
CA LEU A 127 12.22 -3.83 7.88
C LEU A 127 12.88 -2.63 7.23
N GLU A 128 13.05 -2.72 5.91
CA GLU A 128 13.47 -1.58 5.12
C GLU A 128 12.25 -0.75 4.76
N ILE A 129 12.31 0.54 5.11
CA ILE A 129 11.24 1.49 4.87
C ILE A 129 11.64 2.52 3.82
N PRO A 130 10.68 3.02 3.02
CA PRO A 130 10.91 4.14 2.12
C PRO A 130 11.57 5.32 2.86
N VAL A 131 12.79 5.67 2.43
CA VAL A 131 13.52 6.82 2.97
C VAL A 131 12.85 8.14 2.58
N ARG A 132 12.99 9.14 3.45
CA ARG A 132 12.40 10.48 3.25
C ARG A 132 13.16 11.30 2.18
N ASN A 133 13.01 10.88 0.93
CA ASN A 133 13.53 11.56 -0.25
C ASN A 133 12.43 12.33 -1.02
N SER A 134 12.73 12.82 -2.22
CA SER A 134 11.77 13.52 -3.07
C SER A 134 10.56 12.66 -3.46
N ALA A 135 10.75 11.35 -3.67
CA ALA A 135 9.68 10.41 -3.98
C ALA A 135 8.73 10.23 -2.78
N PHE A 136 9.27 10.07 -1.57
CA PHE A 136 8.47 10.02 -0.34
C PHE A 136 7.69 11.31 -0.12
N THR A 137 8.34 12.46 -0.31
CA THR A 137 7.69 13.77 -0.17
C THR A 137 6.57 13.95 -1.19
N SER A 138 6.77 13.49 -2.43
CA SER A 138 5.73 13.52 -3.47
C SER A 138 4.56 12.60 -3.11
N PHE A 139 4.84 11.38 -2.63
CA PHE A 139 3.81 10.47 -2.13
C PHE A 139 2.99 11.11 -1.00
N ALA A 140 3.67 11.68 -0.01
CA ALA A 140 3.03 12.32 1.14
C ALA A 140 2.14 13.49 0.74
N LYS A 141 2.55 14.29 -0.25
CA LYS A 141 1.76 15.40 -0.78
C LYS A 141 0.50 14.91 -1.51
N THR A 142 0.61 13.85 -2.29
CA THR A 142 -0.53 13.30 -3.04
C THR A 142 -1.49 12.51 -2.17
N CYS A 143 -1.02 11.90 -1.06
CA CYS A 143 -1.88 11.07 -0.23
C CYS A 143 -2.63 11.89 0.84
N PRO A 144 -3.97 12.01 0.77
CA PRO A 144 -4.76 12.85 1.69
C PRO A 144 -4.62 12.44 3.15
N VAL A 145 -4.57 11.13 3.37
CA VAL A 145 -4.46 10.52 4.71
C VAL A 145 -3.15 10.94 5.40
N THR A 146 -2.13 11.33 4.63
CA THR A 146 -0.82 11.72 5.15
C THR A 146 -0.58 13.23 5.21
N ASN A 147 -1.38 14.05 4.51
CA ASN A 147 -1.19 15.51 4.40
C ASN A 147 -2.23 16.35 5.18
N GLY A 148 -3.04 15.70 6.03
CA GLY A 148 -4.09 16.38 6.79
C GLY A 148 -5.44 16.49 6.05
N GLY A 149 -5.68 15.66 5.03
CA GLY A 149 -6.97 15.49 4.37
C GLY A 149 -7.22 16.41 3.18
N LYS A 150 -6.18 17.04 2.62
CA LYS A 150 -6.32 17.85 1.40
C LYS A 150 -5.82 17.06 0.21
N PHE A 151 -6.70 16.40 -0.53
CA PHE A 151 -6.31 15.80 -1.80
C PHE A 151 -6.12 16.88 -2.86
N ASP A 152 -5.00 16.82 -3.57
CA ASP A 152 -4.80 17.64 -4.76
C ASP A 152 -5.48 16.98 -5.95
N TYR A 153 -6.72 17.38 -6.24
CA TYR A 153 -7.49 16.85 -7.37
C TYR A 153 -6.93 17.27 -8.73
N SER A 154 -6.04 18.27 -8.80
CA SER A 154 -5.43 18.71 -10.06
C SER A 154 -4.59 17.62 -10.74
N ILE A 155 -4.23 16.56 -10.01
CA ILE A 155 -3.58 15.39 -10.60
C ILE A 155 -4.45 14.68 -11.66
N PHE A 156 -5.77 14.86 -11.61
CA PHE A 156 -6.71 14.32 -12.60
C PHE A 156 -6.87 15.23 -13.83
N ASP A 157 -6.44 16.49 -13.77
CA ASP A 157 -6.59 17.44 -14.88
C ASP A 157 -5.74 17.02 -16.10
N HIS A 158 -4.64 16.29 -15.87
CA HIS A 158 -3.81 15.69 -16.91
C HIS A 158 -4.39 14.40 -17.53
N ILE A 159 -5.45 13.83 -16.95
CA ILE A 159 -6.12 12.61 -17.44
C ILE A 159 -7.34 12.97 -18.32
N LEU A 160 -7.91 14.17 -18.14
CA LEU A 160 -9.11 14.63 -18.84
C LEU A 160 -8.83 15.45 -20.11
N THR A 161 -7.56 15.68 -20.46
CA THR A 161 -7.18 16.32 -21.72
C THR A 161 -6.66 15.27 -22.71
N PRO A 162 -7.50 14.79 -23.66
CA PRO A 162 -6.96 14.05 -24.79
C PRO A 162 -6.12 15.03 -25.62
N SER A 163 -4.86 14.67 -25.84
CA SER A 163 -3.97 15.30 -26.82
C SER A 163 -4.53 15.20 -28.23
#